data_AF-A0A167D216-F1
#
_entry.id   AF-A0A167D216-F1
#
_cell.length_a   1.000
_cell.length_b   1.000
_cell.length_c   1.000
_cell.angle_alpha   90.00
_cell.angle_beta   90.00
_cell.angle_gamma   90.00
#
_symmetry.space_group_name_H-M   'P 1'
#
loop_
_entity.id
_entity.type
_entity.pdbx_description
1 polymer ?
#
loop_
_entity_poly.entity_id
_entity_poly.type
_entity_poly.pdbx_seq_one_letter_code
_entity_poly.pdbx_strand_id
1 'polypeptide(L)'
;MIKTKNGVLIIITIALMIFTLWWLIPGNSDDARWEDYLSRLARLSGQAVPERAPLPVLVYPGNRELQQPIPEQRVNLLEYLELRHCNLMTLISERNSILGKLQADSLRLKHEVTFIRRARLCLANGKLDNAELIALLEQVVAEKQAALPALYWNALVASEEFRQFFSQSPSALAGDSQAALLSLTQLAQSPVENEAMPSPEQLFGLEARLQQIAHSQVGGQLLRRLALALRELERGNALLESIDPVALCPKGRPTPRARKLRNVLDN
;
A
#
# COMPACT_ATOMS: atom_id res chain seq x y z
N MET A 1 -5.61 -60.00 24.89
CA MET A 1 -6.51 -59.35 23.90
C MET A 1 -6.94 -57.90 24.25
N ILE A 2 -6.60 -57.34 25.43
CA ILE A 2 -7.06 -55.99 25.83
C ILE A 2 -6.09 -54.85 25.41
N LYS A 3 -4.77 -55.13 25.35
CA LYS A 3 -3.75 -54.14 24.96
C LYS A 3 -3.84 -53.65 23.50
N THR A 4 -4.32 -54.50 22.59
CA THR A 4 -4.42 -54.17 21.16
C THR A 4 -5.61 -53.25 20.84
N LYS A 5 -6.71 -53.33 21.61
CA LYS A 5 -7.88 -52.45 21.42
C LYS A 5 -7.58 -50.99 21.73
N ASN A 6 -6.80 -50.72 22.78
CA ASN A 6 -6.47 -49.34 23.18
C ASN A 6 -5.50 -48.67 22.19
N GLY A 7 -4.57 -49.43 21.59
CA GLY A 7 -3.67 -48.91 20.57
C GLY A 7 -4.40 -48.52 19.27
N VAL A 8 -5.38 -49.32 18.84
CA VAL A 8 -6.20 -49.02 17.66
C VAL A 8 -7.07 -47.78 17.88
N LEU A 9 -7.64 -47.61 19.08
CA LEU A 9 -8.45 -46.44 19.40
C LEU A 9 -7.63 -45.14 19.33
N ILE A 10 -6.39 -45.15 19.84
CA ILE A 10 -5.49 -43.99 19.82
C ILE A 10 -5.11 -43.60 18.38
N ILE A 11 -4.82 -44.60 17.53
CA ILE A 11 -4.48 -44.35 16.11
C ILE A 11 -5.66 -43.73 15.37
N ILE A 12 -6.88 -44.23 15.59
CA ILE A 12 -8.09 -43.67 14.98
C ILE A 12 -8.31 -42.23 15.45
N THR A 13 -8.13 -41.93 16.74
CA THR A 13 -8.29 -40.56 17.25
C THR A 13 -7.26 -39.59 16.68
N ILE A 14 -6.02 -40.02 16.51
CA ILE A 14 -4.96 -39.19 15.89
C ILE A 14 -5.26 -38.98 14.40
N ALA A 15 -5.69 -40.00 13.67
CA ALA A 15 -6.06 -39.88 12.26
C ALA A 15 -7.26 -38.95 12.05
N LEU A 16 -8.28 -39.03 12.92
CA LEU A 16 -9.43 -38.12 12.90
C LEU A 16 -9.02 -36.68 13.22
N MET A 17 -8.13 -36.49 14.19
CA MET A 17 -7.61 -35.17 14.55
C MET A 17 -6.77 -34.56 13.43
N ILE A 18 -5.94 -35.35 12.75
CA ILE A 18 -5.16 -34.89 11.59
C ILE A 18 -6.11 -34.55 10.43
N PHE A 19 -7.15 -35.35 10.18
CA PHE A 19 -8.13 -35.09 9.12
C PHE A 19 -8.94 -33.81 9.37
N THR A 20 -9.38 -33.58 10.61
CA THR A 20 -10.09 -32.33 10.96
C THR A 20 -9.17 -31.12 10.91
N LEU A 21 -7.92 -31.25 11.37
CA LEU A 21 -6.90 -30.20 11.23
C LEU A 21 -6.63 -29.88 9.76
N TRP A 22 -6.58 -30.88 8.88
CA TRP A 22 -6.37 -30.68 7.44
C TRP A 22 -7.56 -29.98 6.77
N TRP A 23 -8.78 -30.26 7.22
CA TRP A 23 -10.01 -29.58 6.77
C TRP A 23 -10.13 -28.14 7.31
N LEU A 24 -9.47 -27.85 8.43
CA LEU A 24 -9.37 -26.52 9.04
C LEU A 24 -8.21 -25.68 8.49
N ILE A 25 -7.30 -26.25 7.68
CA ILE A 25 -6.33 -25.45 6.93
C ILE A 25 -7.12 -24.72 5.84
N PRO A 26 -7.23 -23.38 5.89
CA PRO A 26 -7.87 -22.65 4.82
C PRO A 26 -6.96 -22.77 3.60
N GLY A 27 -7.22 -23.76 2.75
CA GLY A 27 -6.82 -23.69 1.36
C GLY A 27 -7.38 -22.37 0.85
N ASN A 28 -6.51 -21.46 0.44
CA ASN A 28 -6.85 -20.10 0.05
C ASN A 28 -8.08 -20.16 -0.86
N SER A 29 -9.24 -19.72 -0.36
CA SER A 29 -10.55 -20.03 -0.98
C SER A 29 -10.61 -19.60 -2.44
N ASP A 30 -9.83 -18.59 -2.79
CA ASP A 30 -9.73 -18.03 -4.12
C ASP A 30 -9.01 -19.00 -5.09
N ASP A 31 -7.89 -19.60 -4.69
CA ASP A 31 -7.16 -20.58 -5.51
C ASP A 31 -8.03 -21.82 -5.79
N ALA A 32 -8.77 -22.29 -4.78
CA ALA A 32 -9.67 -23.43 -4.94
C ALA A 32 -10.84 -23.13 -5.90
N ARG A 33 -11.41 -21.91 -5.83
CA ARG A 33 -12.48 -21.47 -6.73
C ARG A 33 -12.01 -21.37 -8.18
N TRP A 34 -10.82 -20.80 -8.40
CA TRP A 34 -10.22 -20.73 -9.74
C TRP A 34 -9.92 -22.11 -10.30
N GLU A 35 -9.40 -23.03 -9.48
CA GLU A 35 -9.10 -24.38 -9.92
C GLU A 35 -10.38 -25.16 -10.29
N ASP A 36 -11.47 -25.02 -9.53
CA ASP A 36 -12.77 -25.61 -9.91
C ASP A 36 -13.31 -25.02 -11.21
N TYR A 37 -13.25 -23.69 -11.36
CA TYR A 37 -13.67 -23.00 -12.58
C TYR A 37 -12.89 -23.50 -13.82
N LEU A 38 -11.56 -23.50 -13.77
CA LEU A 38 -10.71 -23.97 -14.87
C LEU A 38 -10.89 -25.47 -15.13
N SER A 39 -11.08 -26.28 -14.08
CA SER A 39 -11.36 -27.70 -14.24
C SER A 39 -12.71 -27.95 -14.93
N ARG A 40 -13.73 -27.15 -14.64
CA ARG A 40 -15.03 -27.21 -15.33
C ARG A 40 -14.89 -26.82 -16.79
N LEU A 41 -14.15 -25.75 -17.09
CA LEU A 41 -13.85 -25.34 -18.46
C LEU A 41 -13.08 -26.43 -19.22
N ALA A 42 -12.05 -27.04 -18.64
CA ALA A 42 -11.29 -28.13 -19.25
C ALA A 42 -12.16 -29.35 -19.56
N ARG A 43 -12.98 -29.79 -18.59
CA ARG A 43 -13.92 -30.90 -18.80
C ARG A 43 -14.94 -30.61 -19.89
N LEU A 44 -15.42 -29.37 -20.01
CA LEU A 44 -16.43 -28.99 -21.01
C LEU A 44 -15.85 -28.61 -22.38
N SER A 45 -14.59 -28.21 -22.46
CA SER A 45 -13.89 -27.94 -23.73
C SER A 45 -13.24 -29.20 -24.31
N GLY A 46 -12.79 -30.12 -23.45
CA GLY A 46 -12.00 -31.28 -23.83
C GLY A 46 -10.51 -30.99 -23.88
N GLN A 47 -10.13 -29.82 -23.39
CA GLN A 47 -8.76 -29.36 -23.33
C GLN A 47 -8.15 -29.68 -21.97
N ALA A 48 -6.82 -29.76 -21.94
CA ALA A 48 -6.08 -29.81 -20.69
C ALA A 48 -6.07 -28.43 -20.02
N VAL A 49 -6.00 -28.39 -18.70
CA VAL A 49 -5.79 -27.13 -17.98
C VAL A 49 -4.34 -26.70 -18.23
N PRO A 50 -4.07 -25.46 -18.69
CA PRO A 50 -2.71 -24.97 -18.86
C PRO A 50 -1.93 -24.97 -17.54
N GLU A 51 -0.60 -25.14 -17.61
CA GLU A 51 0.28 -25.12 -16.44
C GLU A 51 0.26 -23.76 -15.73
N ARG A 52 0.51 -23.75 -14.42
CA ARG A 52 0.55 -22.51 -13.64
C ARG A 52 1.87 -21.78 -13.84
N ALA A 53 1.81 -20.58 -14.40
CA ALA A 53 2.91 -19.64 -14.34
C ALA A 53 3.11 -19.09 -12.90
N PRO A 54 4.29 -18.53 -12.59
CA PRO A 54 4.48 -17.72 -11.40
C PRO A 54 3.45 -16.60 -11.31
N LEU A 55 3.05 -16.23 -10.09
CA LEU A 55 2.14 -15.08 -9.90
C LEU A 55 2.84 -13.79 -10.37
N PRO A 56 2.19 -12.96 -11.20
CA PRO A 56 2.72 -11.67 -11.61
C PRO A 56 2.55 -10.63 -10.47
N VAL A 57 3.30 -10.83 -9.38
CA VAL A 57 3.20 -10.00 -8.19
C VAL A 57 3.85 -8.64 -8.43
N LEU A 58 3.06 -7.57 -8.35
CA LEU A 58 3.57 -6.19 -8.31
C LEU A 58 4.05 -5.86 -6.90
N VAL A 59 5.37 -5.73 -6.73
CA VAL A 59 5.99 -5.38 -5.44
C VAL A 59 5.98 -3.87 -5.25
N TYR A 60 5.65 -3.41 -4.04
CA TYR A 60 5.77 -2.00 -3.69
C TYR A 60 7.25 -1.57 -3.69
N PRO A 61 7.63 -0.48 -4.39
CA PRO A 61 9.04 -0.13 -4.54
C PRO A 61 9.77 0.16 -3.21
N GLY A 62 11.09 0.00 -3.22
CA GLY A 62 11.94 0.28 -2.05
C GLY A 62 12.05 1.78 -1.74
N ASN A 63 12.44 2.13 -0.51
CA ASN A 63 12.49 3.54 -0.07
C ASN A 63 13.42 4.37 -0.95
N ARG A 64 14.55 3.77 -1.37
CA ARG A 64 15.53 4.43 -2.23
C ARG A 64 15.00 4.77 -3.62
N GLU A 65 14.03 4.01 -4.12
CA GLU A 65 13.42 4.25 -5.45
C GLU A 65 12.33 5.31 -5.38
N LEU A 66 11.64 5.41 -4.24
CA LEU A 66 10.55 6.35 -4.04
C LEU A 66 11.02 7.69 -3.47
N GLN A 67 12.10 7.73 -2.68
CA GLN A 67 12.49 8.97 -2.02
C GLN A 67 12.90 10.06 -3.00
N GLN A 68 12.23 11.20 -2.88
CA GLN A 68 12.55 12.43 -3.59
C GLN A 68 13.63 13.20 -2.82
N PRO A 69 14.67 13.72 -3.50
CA PRO A 69 15.69 14.52 -2.85
C PRO A 69 15.08 15.83 -2.33
N ILE A 70 15.36 16.17 -1.07
CA ILE A 70 14.94 17.43 -0.47
C ILE A 70 16.17 18.30 -0.23
N PRO A 71 16.25 19.53 -0.79
CA PRO A 71 17.39 20.40 -0.59
C PRO A 71 17.56 20.72 0.91
N GLU A 72 18.80 20.60 1.40
CA GLU A 72 19.16 21.04 2.74
C GLU A 72 19.65 22.49 2.68
N GLN A 73 19.09 23.33 3.53
CA GLN A 73 19.50 24.72 3.67
C GLN A 73 20.32 24.86 4.94
N ARG A 74 21.43 25.59 4.84
CA ARG A 74 22.29 25.94 5.98
C ARG A 74 22.16 27.43 6.22
N VAL A 75 21.97 27.80 7.48
CA VAL A 75 21.91 29.19 7.93
C VAL A 75 23.16 29.48 8.74
N ASN A 76 23.76 30.65 8.58
CA ASN A 76 24.91 31.08 9.40
C ASN A 76 24.47 31.26 10.87
N LEU A 77 25.39 31.04 11.81
CA LEU A 77 25.16 31.23 13.25
C LEU A 77 24.65 32.65 13.59
N LEU A 78 25.15 33.71 12.94
CA LEU A 78 24.73 35.09 13.24
C LEU A 78 23.27 35.35 12.81
N GLU A 79 22.93 34.96 11.58
CA GLU A 79 21.55 34.99 11.07
C GLU A 79 20.61 34.18 11.96
N TYR A 80 21.06 33.01 12.42
CA TYR A 80 20.29 32.14 13.30
C TYR A 80 19.92 32.79 14.65
N LEU A 81 20.78 33.66 15.20
CA LEU A 81 20.51 34.34 16.47
C LEU A 81 19.46 35.45 16.32
N GLU A 82 19.42 36.14 15.18
CA GLU A 82 18.41 37.19 14.89
C GLU A 82 17.00 36.60 14.72
N LEU A 83 16.90 35.35 14.24
CA LEU A 83 15.65 34.61 14.06
C LEU A 83 14.91 34.24 15.36
N ARG A 84 15.46 34.58 16.54
CA ARG A 84 14.77 34.43 17.83
C ARG A 84 13.44 35.18 17.87
N HIS A 85 13.39 36.39 17.32
CA HIS A 85 12.20 37.24 17.28
C HIS A 85 11.06 36.62 16.44
N CYS A 86 11.42 35.68 15.57
CA CYS A 86 10.51 34.93 14.70
C CYS A 86 10.03 33.59 15.31
N ASN A 87 10.49 33.20 16.51
CA ASN A 87 10.27 31.86 17.06
C ASN A 87 10.70 30.71 16.12
N LEU A 88 11.73 30.97 15.31
CA LEU A 88 12.30 30.01 14.36
C LEU A 88 13.52 29.27 14.92
N MET A 89 14.20 29.87 15.90
CA MET A 89 15.39 29.29 16.53
C MET A 89 15.13 27.87 17.07
N THR A 90 14.02 27.66 17.79
CA THR A 90 13.63 26.35 18.33
C THR A 90 13.38 25.32 17.23
N LEU A 91 12.65 25.69 16.16
CA LEU A 91 12.39 24.77 15.05
C LEU A 91 13.68 24.37 14.33
N ILE A 92 14.59 25.32 14.11
CA ILE A 92 15.88 25.03 13.49
C ILE A 92 16.71 24.10 14.40
N SER A 93 16.70 24.33 15.72
CA SER A 93 17.38 23.45 16.68
C SER A 93 16.81 22.04 16.69
N GLU A 94 15.49 21.89 16.70
CA GLU A 94 14.81 20.60 16.63
C GLU A 94 15.24 19.85 15.38
N ARG A 95 15.25 20.53 14.22
CA ARG A 95 15.67 19.93 12.94
C ARG A 95 17.13 19.50 12.94
N ASN A 96 18.01 20.28 13.55
CA ASN A 96 19.45 20.03 13.60
C ASN A 96 19.85 18.95 14.62
N SER A 97 18.97 18.64 15.57
CA SER A 97 19.18 17.57 16.55
C SER A 97 19.25 16.19 15.91
N ILE A 98 19.80 15.21 16.64
CA ILE A 98 19.83 13.81 16.19
C ILE A 98 18.41 13.28 15.94
N LEU A 99 17.47 13.61 16.84
CA LEU A 99 16.06 13.22 16.70
C LEU A 99 15.44 13.85 15.46
N GLY A 100 15.72 15.13 15.18
CA GLY A 100 15.24 15.80 13.98
C GLY A 100 15.82 15.23 12.69
N LYS A 101 17.03 14.65 12.71
CA LYS A 101 17.64 13.97 11.56
C LYS A 101 17.05 12.59 11.31
N LEU A 102 16.52 11.94 12.33
CA LEU A 102 15.94 10.59 12.28
C LEU A 102 14.40 10.59 12.30
N GLN A 103 13.77 11.76 12.31
CA GLN A 103 12.32 11.87 12.34
C GLN A 103 11.67 11.27 11.08
N ALA A 104 10.46 10.74 11.23
CA ALA A 104 9.66 10.30 10.10
C ALA A 104 9.40 11.45 9.11
N ASP A 105 9.24 11.12 7.84
CA ASP A 105 9.01 12.14 6.79
C ASP A 105 7.71 12.92 7.01
N SER A 106 6.70 12.33 7.66
CA SER A 106 5.46 13.00 8.10
C SER A 106 5.72 14.10 9.14
N LEU A 107 6.63 13.86 10.08
CA LEU A 107 7.07 14.86 11.07
C LEU A 107 7.89 15.96 10.40
N ARG A 108 8.78 15.58 9.47
CA ARG A 108 9.55 16.55 8.67
C ARG A 108 8.63 17.48 7.89
N LEU A 109 7.62 16.94 7.22
CA LEU A 109 6.63 17.73 6.51
C LEU A 109 5.94 18.75 7.43
N LYS A 110 5.46 18.31 8.60
CA LYS A 110 4.83 19.20 9.59
C LYS A 110 5.78 20.30 10.07
N HIS A 111 7.04 19.95 10.30
CA HIS A 111 8.09 20.90 10.68
C HIS A 111 8.27 21.98 9.62
N GLU A 112 8.45 21.60 8.36
CA GLU A 112 8.72 22.53 7.26
C GLU A 112 7.52 23.45 6.99
N VAL A 113 6.29 22.93 7.07
CA VAL A 113 5.07 23.75 7.00
C VAL A 113 5.00 24.76 8.14
N THR A 114 5.35 24.33 9.36
CA THR A 114 5.38 25.21 10.53
C THR A 114 6.44 26.30 10.38
N PHE A 115 7.62 25.95 9.86
CA PHE A 115 8.70 26.89 9.58
C PHE A 115 8.22 27.97 8.61
N ILE A 116 7.69 27.58 7.44
CA ILE A 116 7.26 28.53 6.40
C ILE A 116 6.18 29.46 6.94
N ARG A 117 5.20 28.94 7.69
CA ARG A 117 4.15 29.77 8.30
C ARG A 117 4.72 30.80 9.28
N ARG A 118 5.61 30.39 10.19
CA ARG A 118 6.22 31.30 11.17
C ARG A 118 7.13 32.33 10.51
N ALA A 119 7.90 31.93 9.49
CA ALA A 119 8.77 32.81 8.74
C ALA A 119 7.98 33.89 8.00
N ARG A 120 6.91 33.52 7.27
CA ARG A 120 6.01 34.50 6.63
C ARG A 120 5.37 35.46 7.62
N LEU A 121 4.91 34.96 8.77
CA LEU A 121 4.37 35.81 9.83
C LEU A 121 5.44 36.76 10.39
N CYS A 122 6.70 36.33 10.48
CA CYS A 122 7.78 37.19 10.94
C CYS A 122 8.05 38.34 9.96
N LEU A 123 8.16 38.00 8.66
CA LEU A 123 8.33 38.95 7.57
C LEU A 123 7.18 39.97 7.52
N ALA A 124 5.93 39.50 7.59
CA ALA A 124 4.75 40.36 7.54
C ALA A 124 4.62 41.31 8.74
N ASN A 125 5.13 40.93 9.91
CA ASN A 125 5.04 41.75 11.13
C ASN A 125 6.20 42.74 11.27
N GLY A 126 7.13 42.81 10.31
CA GLY A 126 8.25 43.76 10.34
C GLY A 126 9.17 43.59 11.56
N LYS A 127 9.32 42.36 12.06
CA LYS A 127 10.12 42.07 13.28
C LYS A 127 11.63 42.02 13.03
N LEU A 128 12.06 42.21 11.78
CA LEU A 128 13.44 42.14 11.35
C LEU A 128 13.80 43.50 10.76
N ASP A 129 14.93 44.05 11.18
CA ASP A 129 15.44 45.36 10.71
C ASP A 129 16.57 45.20 9.68
N ASN A 130 17.13 43.98 9.57
CA ASN A 130 18.25 43.66 8.69
C ASN A 130 17.76 43.24 7.30
N ALA A 131 17.98 44.09 6.29
CA ALA A 131 17.55 43.87 4.92
C ALA A 131 18.14 42.59 4.29
N GLU A 132 19.40 42.24 4.61
CA GLU A 132 20.03 41.01 4.10
C GLU A 132 19.37 39.77 4.69
N LEU A 133 19.04 39.79 5.99
CA LEU A 133 18.34 38.69 6.65
C LEU A 133 16.90 38.54 6.13
N ILE A 134 16.21 39.65 5.86
CA ILE A 134 14.87 39.63 5.26
C ILE A 134 14.92 38.93 3.90
N ALA A 135 15.83 39.35 3.01
CA ALA A 135 15.99 38.77 1.68
C ALA A 135 16.36 37.28 1.76
N LEU A 136 17.24 36.90 2.67
CA LEU A 136 17.59 35.50 2.92
C LEU A 136 16.38 34.69 3.40
N LEU A 137 15.60 35.22 4.35
CA LEU A 137 14.43 34.51 4.88
C LEU A 137 13.34 34.36 3.82
N GLU A 138 13.12 35.36 2.97
CA GLU A 138 12.22 35.28 1.81
C GLU A 138 12.66 34.19 0.83
N GLN A 139 13.95 34.15 0.49
CA GLN A 139 14.51 33.10 -0.36
C GLN A 139 14.31 31.70 0.25
N VAL A 140 14.66 31.53 1.52
CA VAL A 140 14.49 30.26 2.25
C VAL A 140 13.03 29.82 2.27
N VAL A 141 12.08 30.75 2.49
CA VAL A 141 10.65 30.46 2.43
C VAL A 141 10.23 29.98 1.04
N ALA A 142 10.66 30.66 -0.02
CA ALA A 142 10.31 30.31 -1.40
C ALA A 142 10.84 28.90 -1.76
N GLU A 143 12.10 28.61 -1.44
CA GLU A 143 12.71 27.31 -1.70
C GLU A 143 12.04 26.18 -0.89
N LYS A 144 11.78 26.38 0.41
CA LYS A 144 11.09 25.36 1.22
C LYS A 144 9.68 25.12 0.73
N GLN A 145 8.98 26.16 0.27
CA GLN A 145 7.66 26.01 -0.34
C GLN A 145 7.72 25.19 -1.62
N ALA A 146 8.71 25.45 -2.49
CA ALA A 146 8.91 24.67 -3.72
C ALA A 146 9.24 23.19 -3.44
N ALA A 147 9.83 22.88 -2.27
CA ALA A 147 10.11 21.50 -1.85
C ALA A 147 8.92 20.75 -1.24
N LEU A 148 7.78 21.40 -0.97
CA LEU A 148 6.63 20.76 -0.33
C LEU A 148 6.10 19.53 -1.10
N PRO A 149 5.94 19.55 -2.44
CA PRO A 149 5.45 18.37 -3.16
C PRO A 149 6.32 17.13 -2.94
N ALA A 150 7.64 17.31 -2.92
CA ALA A 150 8.59 16.24 -2.65
C ALA A 150 8.51 15.77 -1.18
N LEU A 151 8.36 16.68 -0.22
CA LEU A 151 8.13 16.33 1.19
C LEU A 151 6.83 15.53 1.38
N TYR A 152 5.77 15.92 0.68
CA TYR A 152 4.50 15.20 0.68
C TYR A 152 4.61 13.80 0.11
N TRP A 153 5.26 13.68 -1.04
CA TRP A 153 5.54 12.39 -1.64
C TRP A 153 6.31 11.49 -0.68
N ASN A 154 7.34 12.01 -0.02
CA ASN A 154 8.14 11.25 0.94
C ASN A 154 7.32 10.85 2.18
N ALA A 155 6.51 11.77 2.72
CA ALA A 155 5.67 11.53 3.89
C ALA A 155 4.54 10.53 3.67
N LEU A 156 4.12 10.33 2.41
CA LEU A 156 3.01 9.45 2.05
C LEU A 156 3.51 8.23 1.28
N VAL A 157 3.88 8.40 0.01
CA VAL A 157 4.21 7.31 -0.92
C VAL A 157 5.53 6.66 -0.53
N ALA A 158 6.58 7.43 -0.22
CA ALA A 158 7.86 6.83 0.20
C ALA A 158 7.90 6.41 1.68
N SER A 159 6.75 6.43 2.38
CA SER A 159 6.68 6.12 3.81
C SER A 159 6.75 4.61 4.07
N GLU A 160 7.25 4.25 5.26
CA GLU A 160 7.25 2.83 5.67
C GLU A 160 5.82 2.33 5.90
N GLU A 161 4.91 3.22 6.29
CA GLU A 161 3.49 2.94 6.50
C GLU A 161 2.80 2.49 5.21
N PHE A 162 3.05 3.17 4.09
CA PHE A 162 2.53 2.76 2.78
C PHE A 162 3.18 1.46 2.29
N ARG A 163 4.50 1.29 2.51
CA ARG A 163 5.16 0.01 2.21
C ARG A 163 4.51 -1.13 2.97
N GLN A 164 4.27 -0.96 4.27
CA GLN A 164 3.64 -1.97 5.12
C GLN A 164 2.22 -2.27 4.63
N PHE A 165 1.45 -1.25 4.24
CA PHE A 165 0.10 -1.42 3.71
C PHE A 165 0.04 -2.25 2.42
N PHE A 166 1.01 -2.06 1.54
CA PHE A 166 1.15 -2.82 0.29
C PHE A 166 1.99 -4.10 0.43
N SER A 167 2.41 -4.47 1.64
CA SER A 167 3.15 -5.69 1.89
C SER A 167 2.31 -6.93 1.57
N GLN A 168 2.90 -7.86 0.82
CA GLN A 168 2.23 -9.10 0.37
C GLN A 168 2.71 -10.34 1.14
N SER A 169 3.13 -10.15 2.40
CA SER A 169 3.61 -11.24 3.24
C SER A 169 2.56 -12.34 3.42
N PRO A 170 2.90 -13.64 3.34
CA PRO A 170 1.97 -14.74 3.59
C PRO A 170 1.38 -14.74 5.02
N SER A 171 2.06 -14.11 5.97
CA SER A 171 1.62 -13.96 7.38
C SER A 171 0.79 -12.68 7.62
N ALA A 172 0.39 -11.98 6.56
CA ALA A 172 -0.40 -10.76 6.61
C ALA A 172 -1.73 -10.98 7.34
N LEU A 173 -1.86 -10.47 8.55
CA LEU A 173 -3.18 -10.23 9.12
C LEU A 173 -3.80 -9.06 8.35
N ALA A 174 -5.06 -9.20 7.94
CA ALA A 174 -5.78 -8.13 7.24
C ALA A 174 -5.86 -6.83 8.07
N GLY A 175 -5.60 -6.92 9.39
CA GLY A 175 -5.77 -5.81 10.32
C GLY A 175 -7.20 -5.30 10.31
N ASP A 176 -7.39 -4.07 10.78
CA ASP A 176 -8.66 -3.36 10.60
C ASP A 176 -8.69 -2.69 9.22
N SER A 177 -9.11 -3.45 8.21
CA SER A 177 -9.20 -2.96 6.82
C SER A 177 -10.16 -1.79 6.68
N GLN A 178 -11.23 -1.72 7.49
CA GLN A 178 -12.19 -0.62 7.42
C GLN A 178 -11.55 0.68 7.90
N ALA A 179 -10.88 0.65 9.05
CA ALA A 179 -10.19 1.82 9.58
C ALA A 179 -9.02 2.28 8.70
N ALA A 180 -8.29 1.34 8.08
CA ALA A 180 -7.25 1.68 7.11
C ALA A 180 -7.82 2.36 5.85
N LEU A 181 -8.91 1.84 5.29
CA LEU A 181 -9.59 2.45 4.14
C LEU A 181 -10.17 3.83 4.48
N LEU A 182 -10.77 3.99 5.65
CA LEU A 182 -11.24 5.30 6.14
C LEU A 182 -10.07 6.30 6.30
N SER A 183 -8.92 5.84 6.77
CA SER A 183 -7.74 6.70 6.90
C SER A 183 -7.19 7.10 5.53
N LEU A 184 -7.20 6.19 4.55
CA LEU A 184 -6.81 6.49 3.16
C LEU A 184 -7.75 7.51 2.51
N THR A 185 -9.07 7.37 2.67
CA THR A 185 -10.02 8.34 2.09
C THR A 185 -9.85 9.72 2.71
N GLN A 186 -9.59 9.80 4.01
CA GLN A 186 -9.27 11.06 4.69
C GLN A 186 -7.96 11.69 4.22
N LEU A 187 -6.96 10.89 3.82
CA LEU A 187 -5.72 11.40 3.24
C LEU A 187 -5.94 11.90 1.80
N ALA A 188 -6.71 11.17 0.99
CA ALA A 188 -7.04 11.56 -0.38
C ALA A 188 -7.85 12.87 -0.45
N GLN A 189 -8.67 13.15 0.56
CA GLN A 189 -9.43 14.41 0.66
C GLN A 189 -8.60 15.57 1.24
N SER A 190 -7.32 15.36 1.55
CA SER A 190 -6.48 16.39 2.15
C SER A 190 -6.16 17.49 1.13
N PRO A 191 -6.21 18.79 1.51
CA PRO A 191 -6.05 19.92 0.59
C PRO A 191 -4.67 20.04 -0.09
N VAL A 192 -3.78 19.08 0.16
CA VAL A 192 -2.48 18.89 -0.50
C VAL A 192 -2.61 18.83 -2.02
N GLU A 193 -3.71 18.27 -2.53
CA GLU A 193 -3.94 18.12 -3.97
C GLU A 193 -4.15 19.45 -4.70
N ASN A 194 -4.48 20.53 -3.99
CA ASN A 194 -4.82 21.83 -4.61
C ASN A 194 -3.66 22.84 -4.64
N GLU A 195 -2.40 22.38 -4.50
CA GLU A 195 -1.19 23.24 -4.43
C GLU A 195 -1.19 24.29 -3.30
N ALA A 196 -2.23 24.29 -2.47
CA ALA A 196 -2.33 25.12 -1.28
C ALA A 196 -1.51 24.47 -0.18
N MET A 197 -0.52 25.20 0.33
CA MET A 197 0.21 24.81 1.54
C MET A 197 -0.81 24.51 2.66
N PRO A 198 -0.72 23.34 3.33
CA PRO A 198 -1.60 23.02 4.43
C PRO A 198 -1.30 23.95 5.61
N SER A 199 -2.25 24.07 6.52
CA SER A 199 -1.95 24.57 7.85
C SER A 199 -1.32 23.45 8.70
N PRO A 200 -0.44 23.78 9.67
CA PRO A 200 0.06 22.82 10.66
C PRO A 200 -1.05 22.03 11.37
N GLU A 201 -2.21 22.64 11.56
CA GLU A 201 -3.40 22.00 12.17
C GLU A 201 -4.04 20.98 11.24
N GLN A 202 -4.01 21.18 9.92
CA GLN A 202 -4.48 20.18 8.95
C GLN A 202 -3.56 18.95 8.90
N LEU A 203 -2.28 19.12 9.23
CA LEU A 203 -1.34 18.02 9.40
C LEU A 203 -1.43 17.36 10.78
N PHE A 204 -2.28 17.87 11.67
CA PHE A 204 -2.53 17.23 12.97
C PHE A 204 -3.20 15.87 12.76
N GLY A 205 -2.62 14.83 13.37
CA GLY A 205 -3.11 13.46 13.23
C GLY A 205 -2.68 12.75 11.94
N LEU A 206 -1.83 13.35 11.10
CA LEU A 206 -1.26 12.68 9.92
C LEU A 206 -0.56 11.37 10.32
N GLU A 207 0.31 11.40 11.33
CA GLU A 207 1.00 10.21 11.83
C GLU A 207 0.03 9.12 12.31
N ALA A 208 -1.02 9.50 13.04
CA ALA A 208 -2.02 8.55 13.53
C ALA A 208 -2.77 7.86 12.37
N ARG A 209 -3.10 8.63 11.32
CA ARG A 209 -3.72 8.07 10.10
C ARG A 209 -2.77 7.14 9.36
N LEU A 210 -1.51 7.54 9.20
CA LEU A 210 -0.48 6.71 8.57
C LEU A 210 -0.27 5.40 9.35
N GLN A 211 -0.23 5.46 10.68
CA GLN A 211 -0.16 4.25 11.53
C GLN A 211 -1.39 3.36 11.35
N GLN A 212 -2.59 3.93 11.27
CA GLN A 212 -3.81 3.15 11.04
C GLN A 212 -3.77 2.43 9.67
N ILE A 213 -3.18 3.07 8.66
CA ILE A 213 -2.92 2.47 7.35
C ILE A 213 -1.90 1.34 7.48
N ALA A 214 -0.77 1.57 8.15
CA ALA A 214 0.28 0.58 8.35
C ALA A 214 -0.19 -0.68 9.10
N HIS A 215 -1.20 -0.56 9.97
CA HIS A 215 -1.77 -1.68 10.71
C HIS A 215 -2.66 -2.62 9.88
N SER A 216 -2.88 -2.32 8.60
CA SER A 216 -3.61 -3.20 7.68
C SER A 216 -2.77 -3.50 6.44
N GLN A 217 -2.78 -4.75 5.99
CA GLN A 217 -2.14 -5.16 4.73
C GLN A 217 -3.15 -5.39 3.61
N VAL A 218 -4.33 -4.76 3.70
CA VAL A 218 -5.41 -4.95 2.72
C VAL A 218 -4.99 -4.52 1.31
N GLY A 219 -4.11 -3.52 1.17
CA GLY A 219 -3.54 -3.12 -0.11
C GLY A 219 -2.73 -4.24 -0.76
N GLY A 220 -1.83 -4.86 0.00
CA GLY A 220 -1.05 -6.01 -0.46
C GLY A 220 -1.92 -7.22 -0.79
N GLN A 221 -2.93 -7.52 0.04
CA GLN A 221 -3.89 -8.59 -0.23
C GLN A 221 -4.66 -8.36 -1.53
N LEU A 222 -5.09 -7.12 -1.79
CA LEU A 222 -5.76 -6.74 -3.03
C LEU A 222 -4.84 -6.96 -4.24
N LEU A 223 -3.60 -6.46 -4.19
CA LEU A 223 -2.63 -6.66 -5.27
C LEU A 223 -2.38 -8.15 -5.55
N ARG A 224 -2.28 -8.97 -4.50
CA ARG A 224 -2.11 -10.42 -4.63
C ARG A 224 -3.32 -11.09 -5.27
N ARG A 225 -4.54 -10.70 -4.87
CA ARG A 225 -5.79 -11.21 -5.46
C ARG A 225 -5.93 -10.81 -6.92
N LEU A 226 -5.53 -9.59 -7.28
CA LEU A 226 -5.50 -9.13 -8.67
C LEU A 226 -4.48 -9.92 -9.50
N ALA A 227 -3.27 -10.15 -8.97
CA ALA A 227 -2.27 -10.98 -9.64
C ALA A 227 -2.74 -12.44 -9.84
N LEU A 228 -3.46 -12.99 -8.86
CA LEU A 228 -4.08 -14.30 -8.97
C LEU A 228 -5.15 -14.30 -10.07
N ALA A 229 -6.11 -13.37 -10.01
CA ALA A 229 -7.16 -13.28 -11.01
C ALA A 229 -6.60 -13.12 -12.43
N LEU A 230 -5.59 -12.28 -12.61
CA LEU A 230 -4.93 -12.09 -13.91
C LEU A 230 -4.36 -13.40 -14.45
N ARG A 231 -3.55 -14.11 -13.66
CA ARG A 231 -2.96 -15.39 -14.07
C ARG A 231 -4.03 -16.43 -14.44
N GLU A 232 -5.07 -16.56 -13.61
CA GLU A 232 -6.10 -17.57 -13.83
C GLU A 232 -6.98 -17.24 -15.04
N LEU A 233 -7.24 -15.96 -15.30
CA LEU A 233 -7.92 -15.50 -16.52
C LEU A 233 -7.08 -15.78 -17.77
N GLU A 234 -5.77 -15.55 -17.73
CA GLU A 234 -4.86 -15.89 -18.84
C GLU A 234 -4.88 -17.39 -19.14
N ARG A 235 -4.88 -18.25 -18.11
CA ARG A 235 -5.04 -19.71 -18.26
C ARG A 235 -6.40 -20.06 -18.87
N GLY A 236 -7.47 -19.38 -18.43
CA GLY A 236 -8.81 -19.55 -19.00
C GLY A 236 -8.86 -19.18 -20.48
N ASN A 237 -8.26 -18.05 -20.86
CA ASN A 237 -8.18 -17.61 -22.25
C ASN A 237 -7.42 -18.59 -23.12
N ALA A 238 -6.23 -19.03 -22.69
CA ALA A 238 -5.44 -20.02 -23.43
C ALA A 238 -6.20 -21.34 -23.64
N LEU A 239 -6.95 -21.78 -22.62
CA LEU A 239 -7.82 -22.95 -22.74
C LEU A 239 -8.91 -22.73 -23.78
N LEU A 240 -9.61 -21.59 -23.75
CA LEU A 240 -10.68 -21.27 -24.69
C LEU A 240 -10.19 -21.11 -26.13
N GLU A 241 -9.03 -20.51 -26.33
CA GLU A 241 -8.40 -20.34 -27.65
C GLU A 241 -8.00 -21.68 -28.29
N SER A 242 -7.70 -22.69 -27.48
CA SER A 242 -7.36 -24.03 -27.98
C SER A 242 -8.57 -24.86 -28.42
N ILE A 243 -9.81 -24.39 -28.17
CA ILE A 243 -11.03 -25.14 -28.49
C ILE A 243 -11.24 -25.22 -30.00
N ASP A 244 -11.52 -26.42 -30.51
CA ASP A 244 -12.05 -26.61 -31.86
C ASP A 244 -13.56 -26.25 -31.90
N PRO A 245 -13.95 -25.16 -32.59
CA PRO A 245 -15.35 -24.75 -32.67
C PRO A 245 -16.22 -25.77 -33.43
N VAL A 246 -15.64 -26.52 -34.37
CA VAL A 246 -16.35 -27.52 -35.17
C VAL A 246 -16.76 -28.71 -34.32
N ALA A 247 -15.89 -29.12 -33.38
CA ALA A 247 -16.19 -30.19 -32.42
C ALA A 247 -17.35 -29.84 -31.47
N LEU A 248 -17.47 -28.57 -31.06
CA LEU A 248 -18.53 -28.11 -30.17
C LEU A 248 -19.85 -27.81 -30.89
N CYS A 249 -19.78 -27.30 -32.12
CA CYS A 249 -20.91 -26.84 -32.91
C CYS A 249 -20.94 -27.47 -34.32
N PRO A 250 -21.10 -28.80 -34.44
CA PRO A 250 -21.16 -29.46 -35.73
C PRO A 250 -22.34 -28.93 -36.54
N LYS A 251 -22.09 -28.55 -37.80
CA LYS A 251 -23.07 -27.91 -38.70
C LYS A 251 -23.70 -26.63 -38.12
N GLY A 252 -22.98 -25.90 -37.27
CA GLY A 252 -23.44 -24.66 -36.66
C GLY A 252 -24.51 -24.85 -35.56
N ARG A 253 -24.75 -26.08 -35.09
CA ARG A 253 -25.71 -26.35 -34.00
C ARG A 253 -24.98 -26.70 -32.71
N PRO A 254 -25.31 -26.06 -31.58
CA PRO A 254 -24.60 -26.30 -30.33
C PRO A 254 -24.94 -27.68 -29.75
N THR A 255 -23.91 -28.46 -29.44
CA THR A 255 -24.05 -29.71 -28.68
C THR A 255 -24.53 -29.43 -27.24
N PRO A 256 -25.01 -30.45 -26.50
CA PRO A 256 -25.25 -30.31 -25.05
C PRO A 256 -24.02 -29.82 -24.29
N ARG A 257 -22.82 -30.21 -24.74
CA ARG A 257 -21.53 -29.76 -24.20
C ARG A 257 -21.31 -28.27 -24.46
N ALA A 258 -21.53 -27.81 -25.69
CA ALA A 258 -21.44 -26.40 -26.04
C ALA A 258 -22.42 -25.52 -25.25
N ARG A 259 -23.66 -26.00 -25.02
CA ARG A 259 -24.64 -25.30 -24.16
C ARG A 259 -24.17 -25.21 -22.71
N LYS A 260 -23.65 -26.29 -22.15
CA LYS A 260 -23.08 -26.28 -20.79
C LYS A 260 -21.88 -25.36 -20.67
N LEU A 261 -20.99 -25.36 -21.67
CA LEU A 261 -19.82 -24.47 -21.71
C LEU A 261 -20.26 -23.01 -21.69
N ARG A 262 -21.23 -22.63 -22.54
CA ARG A 262 -21.79 -21.27 -22.55
C ARG A 262 -22.36 -20.86 -21.20
N ASN A 263 -23.12 -21.75 -20.54
CA ASN A 263 -23.64 -21.46 -19.20
C ASN A 263 -22.54 -21.26 -18.14
N VAL A 264 -21.33 -21.81 -18.33
CA VAL A 264 -20.19 -21.58 -17.42
C VAL A 264 -19.50 -20.23 -17.69
N LEU A 265 -19.62 -19.69 -18.90
CA LEU A 265 -19.07 -18.38 -19.26
C LEU A 265 -20.04 -17.24 -18.92
N ASP A 266 -21.35 -17.52 -18.96
CA ASP A 266 -22.40 -16.54 -18.69
C ASP A 266 -22.69 -16.34 -17.18
N ASN A 267 -22.15 -17.19 -16.30
CA ASN A 267 -22.32 -17.15 -14.83
C ASN A 267 -20.98 -16.91 -14.11
#